data_AF-A0A2R4WGA3-F1
#
_entry.id   AF-A0A2R4WGA3-F1
#
_cell.length_a   1.000
_cell.length_b   1.000
_cell.length_c   1.000
_cell.angle_alpha   90.00
_cell.angle_beta   90.00
_cell.angle_gamma   90.00
#
_symmetry.space_group_name_H-M   'P 1'
#
loop_
_entity.id
_entity.type
_entity.pdbx_description
1 polymer ?
#
loop_
_entity_poly.entity_id
_entity_poly.type
_entity_poly.pdbx_seq_one_letter_code
_entity_poly.pdbx_strand_id
1 'polypeptide(L)'
;MSRDGHIDLALEETTHRFRLAIGDLEALQEATGAGPAALLHRFHAGRLYRFQDVRDVLRLGLIGGGTPVPQAHALARRLDGLPCIPLIAKAALVLAAALEGTEDERVGRPAGAAGPEGRIAFAAFYGAAAAMGLPAADLRAMSLWQLAAYIDGFNRARDPDAADAPTPAEEDALWAWLRGLPDDALPDDGSPA
;
A
#
# COMPACT_ATOMS: atom_id res chain seq x y z
N MET A 1 -1.01 -2.59 12.07
CA MET A 1 0.02 -2.75 11.00
C MET A 1 1.24 -1.96 11.41
N SER A 2 2.38 -2.11 10.73
CA SER A 2 3.59 -1.34 11.02
C SER A 2 3.85 -0.29 9.94
N ARG A 3 4.59 0.79 10.25
CA ARG A 3 4.92 1.89 9.32
C ARG A 3 5.66 1.42 8.05
N ASP A 4 6.45 0.37 8.17
CA ASP A 4 7.15 -0.27 7.05
C ASP A 4 6.25 -1.24 6.25
N GLY A 5 4.94 -1.29 6.55
CA GLY A 5 3.93 -2.07 5.84
C GLY A 5 3.95 -3.57 6.12
N HIS A 6 4.65 -4.02 7.18
CA HIS A 6 4.65 -5.45 7.53
C HIS A 6 3.43 -5.88 8.35
N ILE A 7 3.13 -7.17 8.26
CA ILE A 7 2.16 -7.89 9.08
C ILE A 7 2.70 -9.28 9.41
N ASP A 8 2.51 -9.72 10.66
CA ASP A 8 2.88 -11.07 11.08
C ASP A 8 1.62 -11.97 11.03
N LEU A 9 1.68 -13.06 10.27
CA LEU A 9 0.56 -13.99 10.08
C LEU A 9 1.04 -15.43 10.26
N ALA A 10 0.20 -16.27 10.86
CA ALA A 10 0.43 -17.70 10.90
C ALA A 10 0.28 -18.31 9.50
N LEU A 11 1.26 -19.09 9.07
CA LEU A 11 1.15 -20.02 7.95
C LEU A 11 1.42 -21.42 8.52
N GLU A 12 0.41 -22.27 8.49
CA GLU A 12 0.41 -23.56 9.20
C GLU A 12 0.71 -23.35 10.69
N GLU A 13 1.79 -23.92 11.21
CA GLU A 13 2.18 -23.83 12.64
C GLU A 13 3.21 -22.73 12.93
N THR A 14 3.66 -21.98 11.91
CA THR A 14 4.72 -20.98 12.07
C THR A 14 4.19 -19.57 11.79
N THR A 15 4.51 -18.62 12.67
CA THR A 15 4.27 -17.19 12.39
C THR A 15 5.36 -16.66 11.48
N HIS A 16 4.95 -16.07 10.35
CA HIS A 16 5.85 -15.44 9.41
C HIS A 16 5.56 -13.95 9.32
N ARG A 17 6.62 -13.16 9.14
CA ARG A 17 6.52 -11.77 8.74
C ARG A 17 6.30 -11.68 7.24
N PHE A 18 5.31 -10.89 6.85
CA PHE A 18 5.03 -10.53 5.46
C PHE A 18 5.19 -9.03 5.28
N ARG A 19 5.85 -8.63 4.20
CA ARG A 19 6.02 -7.23 3.82
C ARG A 19 6.20 -7.13 2.31
N LEU A 20 5.55 -6.16 1.69
CA LEU A 20 5.75 -5.83 0.27
C LEU A 20 6.31 -4.41 0.18
N ALA A 21 7.61 -4.29 -0.13
CA ALA A 21 8.22 -3.01 -0.44
C ALA A 21 7.81 -2.55 -1.86
N ILE A 22 8.17 -1.31 -2.24
CA ILE A 22 7.88 -0.75 -3.56
C ILE A 22 8.39 -1.66 -4.68
N GLY A 23 9.60 -2.20 -4.53
CA GLY A 23 10.15 -3.15 -5.51
C GLY A 23 9.39 -4.46 -5.63
N ASP A 24 8.79 -4.94 -4.53
CA ASP A 24 7.97 -6.16 -4.50
C ASP A 24 6.59 -5.91 -5.14
N LEU A 25 6.00 -4.74 -4.90
CA LEU A 25 4.74 -4.33 -5.53
C LEU A 25 4.89 -4.16 -7.06
N GLU A 26 6.04 -3.65 -7.51
CA GLU A 26 6.39 -3.58 -8.93
C GLU A 26 6.54 -4.97 -9.53
N ALA A 27 7.33 -5.84 -8.90
CA ALA A 27 7.52 -7.23 -9.35
C ALA A 27 6.19 -8.01 -9.38
N LEU A 28 5.31 -7.79 -8.41
CA LEU A 28 3.98 -8.39 -8.36
C LEU A 28 3.11 -7.91 -9.53
N GLN A 29 3.12 -6.61 -9.83
CA GLN A 29 2.38 -6.05 -10.95
C GLN A 29 2.87 -6.57 -12.31
N GLU A 30 4.19 -6.75 -12.46
CA GLU A 30 4.77 -7.35 -13.66
C GLU A 30 4.37 -8.82 -13.80
N ALA A 31 4.44 -9.59 -12.72
CA ALA A 31 4.12 -11.02 -12.73
C ALA A 31 2.63 -11.30 -12.99
N THR A 32 1.73 -10.47 -12.44
CA THR A 32 0.28 -10.70 -12.51
C THR A 32 -0.41 -9.92 -13.63
N GLY A 33 0.24 -8.86 -14.14
CA GLY A 33 -0.36 -7.90 -15.06
C GLY A 33 -1.35 -6.93 -14.41
N ALA A 34 -1.73 -7.13 -13.15
CA ALA A 34 -2.69 -6.32 -12.41
C ALA A 34 -2.02 -5.47 -11.34
N GLY A 35 -2.59 -4.31 -11.04
CA GLY A 35 -2.08 -3.49 -9.95
C GLY A 35 -2.39 -4.08 -8.56
N PRO A 36 -1.57 -3.78 -7.53
CA PRO A 36 -1.78 -4.33 -6.19
C PRO A 36 -3.14 -4.03 -5.58
N ALA A 37 -3.69 -2.82 -5.81
CA ALA A 37 -5.03 -2.45 -5.32
C ALA A 37 -6.15 -3.24 -6.03
N ALA A 38 -5.98 -3.52 -7.33
CA ALA A 38 -6.91 -4.37 -8.07
C ALA A 38 -6.87 -5.82 -7.57
N LEU A 39 -5.68 -6.35 -7.27
CA LEU A 39 -5.54 -7.67 -6.63
C LEU A 39 -6.20 -7.71 -5.25
N LEU A 40 -5.99 -6.68 -4.43
CA LEU A 40 -6.64 -6.57 -3.11
C LEU A 40 -8.15 -6.63 -3.25
N HIS A 41 -8.72 -5.83 -4.15
CA HIS A 41 -10.16 -5.86 -4.40
C HIS A 41 -10.63 -7.24 -4.89
N ARG A 42 -9.91 -7.89 -5.81
CA ARG A 42 -10.29 -9.22 -6.33
C ARG A 42 -10.30 -10.27 -5.22
N PHE A 43 -9.30 -10.26 -4.35
CA PHE A 43 -9.20 -11.19 -3.22
C PHE A 43 -10.27 -10.91 -2.17
N HIS A 44 -10.47 -9.64 -1.80
CA HIS A 44 -11.49 -9.23 -0.85
C HIS A 44 -12.91 -9.60 -1.33
N ALA A 45 -13.19 -9.39 -2.62
CA ALA A 45 -14.48 -9.75 -3.22
C ALA A 45 -14.62 -11.25 -3.56
N GLY A 46 -13.55 -12.04 -3.40
CA GLY A 46 -13.56 -13.48 -3.70
C GLY A 46 -13.90 -13.82 -5.15
N ARG A 47 -13.63 -12.93 -6.12
CA ARG A 47 -14.00 -13.11 -7.53
C ARG A 47 -12.87 -12.75 -8.49
N LEU A 48 -12.84 -13.41 -9.66
CA LEU A 48 -11.91 -13.14 -10.76
C LEU A 48 -10.41 -13.17 -10.37
N TYR A 49 -10.06 -13.96 -9.35
CA TYR A 49 -8.68 -14.18 -8.93
C TYR A 49 -8.11 -15.46 -9.53
N ARG A 50 -6.80 -15.51 -9.74
CA ARG A 50 -6.07 -16.75 -10.01
C ARG A 50 -5.36 -17.16 -8.72
N PHE A 51 -5.34 -18.45 -8.42
CA PHE A 51 -4.60 -18.94 -7.25
C PHE A 51 -3.09 -18.66 -7.37
N GLN A 52 -2.58 -18.57 -8.60
CA GLN A 52 -1.21 -18.11 -8.87
C GLN A 52 -0.96 -16.71 -8.27
N ASP A 53 -1.90 -15.77 -8.39
CA ASP A 53 -1.75 -14.42 -7.85
C ASP A 53 -1.66 -14.46 -6.32
N VAL A 54 -2.46 -15.31 -5.67
CA VAL A 54 -2.40 -15.55 -4.22
C VAL A 54 -1.02 -16.08 -3.82
N ARG A 55 -0.49 -17.05 -4.58
CA ARG A 55 0.83 -17.63 -4.35
C ARG A 55 1.94 -16.60 -4.50
N ASP A 56 1.87 -15.74 -5.52
CA ASP A 56 2.87 -14.71 -5.77
C ASP A 56 2.85 -13.61 -4.71
N VAL A 57 1.67 -13.17 -4.26
CA VAL A 57 1.54 -12.21 -3.15
C VAL A 57 2.17 -12.75 -1.87
N LEU A 58 1.81 -13.98 -1.48
CA LEU A 58 2.33 -14.56 -0.25
C LEU A 58 3.84 -14.83 -0.35
N ARG A 59 4.33 -15.30 -1.50
CA ARG A 59 5.76 -15.54 -1.74
C ARG A 59 6.59 -14.26 -1.66
N LEU A 60 6.17 -13.21 -2.39
CA LEU A 60 6.87 -11.93 -2.37
C LEU A 60 6.78 -11.29 -0.98
N GLY A 61 5.63 -11.40 -0.32
CA GLY A 61 5.44 -10.94 1.05
C GLY A 61 6.41 -11.60 2.03
N LEU A 62 6.61 -12.93 1.93
CA LEU A 62 7.59 -13.65 2.76
C LEU A 62 9.02 -13.15 2.51
N ILE A 63 9.40 -12.95 1.25
CA ILE A 63 10.74 -12.46 0.88
C ILE A 63 10.97 -11.06 1.43
N GLY A 64 10.04 -10.13 1.21
CA GLY A 64 10.12 -8.76 1.73
C GLY A 64 10.04 -8.71 3.26
N GLY A 65 9.44 -9.71 3.90
CA GLY A 65 9.42 -9.92 5.35
C GLY A 65 10.69 -10.55 5.93
N GLY A 66 11.68 -10.89 5.09
CA GLY A 66 12.98 -11.41 5.49
C GLY A 66 13.14 -12.94 5.38
N THR A 67 12.14 -13.66 4.87
CA THR A 67 12.28 -15.10 4.61
C THR A 67 13.25 -15.32 3.44
N PRO A 68 14.28 -16.19 3.58
CA PRO A 68 15.20 -16.49 2.49
C PRO A 68 14.48 -16.94 1.21
N VAL A 69 14.94 -16.45 0.05
CA VAL A 69 14.30 -16.71 -1.25
C VAL A 69 14.04 -18.20 -1.50
N PRO A 70 15.00 -19.14 -1.32
CA PRO A 70 14.73 -20.57 -1.54
C PRO A 70 13.64 -21.12 -0.62
N GLN A 71 13.59 -20.65 0.63
CA GLN A 71 12.59 -21.06 1.61
C GLN A 71 11.20 -20.50 1.25
N ALA A 72 11.10 -19.24 0.84
CA ALA A 72 9.85 -18.64 0.38
C ALA A 72 9.28 -19.37 -0.85
N HIS A 73 10.12 -19.77 -1.81
CA HIS A 73 9.70 -20.60 -2.94
C HIS A 73 9.23 -22.00 -2.50
N ALA A 74 9.89 -22.62 -1.52
CA ALA A 74 9.48 -23.91 -0.99
C ALA A 74 8.13 -23.84 -0.27
N LEU A 75 7.89 -22.79 0.53
CA LEU A 75 6.61 -22.52 1.17
C LEU A 75 5.51 -22.25 0.14
N ALA A 76 5.79 -21.42 -0.86
CA ALA A 76 4.85 -21.09 -1.92
C ALA A 76 4.33 -22.33 -2.68
N ARG A 77 5.20 -23.33 -2.94
CA ARG A 77 4.80 -24.59 -3.59
C ARG A 77 3.85 -25.44 -2.74
N ARG A 78 3.92 -25.31 -1.41
CA ARG A 78 3.10 -26.09 -0.47
C ARG A 78 1.69 -25.52 -0.31
N LEU A 79 1.48 -24.25 -0.68
CA LEU A 79 0.19 -23.57 -0.57
C LEU A 79 -0.93 -24.28 -1.34
N ASP A 80 -0.59 -24.98 -2.42
CA ASP A 80 -1.52 -25.72 -3.27
C ASP A 80 -2.24 -26.86 -2.53
N GLY A 81 -1.64 -27.34 -1.43
CA GLY A 81 -2.24 -28.36 -0.56
C GLY A 81 -3.04 -27.79 0.61
N LEU A 82 -3.11 -26.47 0.78
CA LEU A 82 -3.76 -25.83 1.92
C LEU A 82 -5.16 -25.29 1.56
N PRO A 83 -6.04 -25.08 2.55
CA PRO A 83 -7.35 -24.49 2.31
C PRO A 83 -7.26 -23.12 1.62
N CYS A 84 -7.94 -23.00 0.47
CA CYS A 84 -7.84 -21.82 -0.41
C CYS A 84 -8.35 -20.52 0.25
N ILE A 85 -9.49 -20.57 0.94
CA ILE A 85 -10.12 -19.37 1.52
C ILE A 85 -9.21 -18.67 2.56
N PRO A 86 -8.63 -19.38 3.56
CA PRO A 86 -7.64 -18.78 4.46
C PRO A 86 -6.44 -18.16 3.75
N LEU A 87 -5.97 -18.75 2.65
CA LEU A 87 -4.84 -18.20 1.89
C LEU A 87 -5.20 -16.92 1.16
N ILE A 88 -6.40 -16.85 0.55
CA ILE A 88 -6.91 -15.62 -0.07
C ILE A 88 -7.04 -14.51 0.97
N ALA A 89 -7.60 -14.81 2.14
CA ALA A 89 -7.74 -13.85 3.23
C ALA A 89 -6.37 -13.33 3.69
N LYS A 90 -5.37 -14.21 3.84
CA LYS A 90 -3.99 -13.80 4.18
C LYS A 90 -3.37 -12.93 3.09
N ALA A 91 -3.53 -13.29 1.81
CA ALA A 91 -3.00 -12.50 0.71
C ALA A 91 -3.65 -11.10 0.64
N ALA A 92 -4.96 -11.01 0.89
CA ALA A 92 -5.66 -9.72 1.01
C ALA A 92 -5.10 -8.89 2.17
N LEU A 93 -4.89 -9.48 3.34
CA LEU A 93 -4.30 -8.77 4.49
C LEU A 93 -2.88 -8.29 4.22
N VAL A 94 -2.05 -9.07 3.52
CA VAL A 94 -0.69 -8.67 3.14
C VAL A 94 -0.72 -7.49 2.15
N LEU A 95 -1.63 -7.51 1.17
CA LEU A 95 -1.80 -6.38 0.24
C LEU A 95 -2.32 -5.13 0.95
N ALA A 96 -3.31 -5.27 1.83
CA ALA A 96 -3.81 -4.17 2.65
C ALA A 96 -2.67 -3.57 3.50
N ALA A 97 -1.82 -4.40 4.10
CA ALA A 97 -0.67 -3.93 4.88
C ALA A 97 0.29 -3.04 4.08
N ALA A 98 0.55 -3.45 2.85
CA ALA A 98 1.43 -2.71 1.95
C ALA A 98 0.80 -1.40 1.45
N LEU A 99 -0.53 -1.38 1.26
CA LEU A 99 -1.25 -0.29 0.61
C LEU A 99 -1.82 0.75 1.58
N GLU A 100 -2.25 0.34 2.77
CA GLU A 100 -3.03 1.15 3.70
C GLU A 100 -2.24 1.59 4.93
N GLY A 101 -1.11 0.94 5.25
CA GLY A 101 -0.22 1.40 6.32
C GLY A 101 -0.90 1.44 7.69
N THR A 102 -0.54 2.42 8.52
CA THR A 102 -1.13 2.64 9.85
C THR A 102 -1.97 3.90 9.87
N GLU A 103 -3.18 3.83 10.41
CA GLU A 103 -4.11 4.96 10.50
C GLU A 103 -3.56 6.16 11.29
N ASP A 104 -2.61 5.93 12.21
CA ASP A 104 -2.15 6.93 13.19
C ASP A 104 -1.30 8.08 12.60
N GLU A 105 -0.82 7.98 11.36
CA GLU A 105 -0.09 9.07 10.69
C GLU A 105 -0.46 9.12 9.21
N ARG A 106 -1.43 9.97 8.86
CA ARG A 106 -1.81 10.26 7.47
C ARG A 106 -0.68 11.03 6.77
N VAL A 107 0.29 10.31 6.23
CA VAL A 107 1.13 10.89 5.18
C VAL A 107 0.41 10.63 3.85
N GLY A 108 0.05 11.69 3.12
CA GLY A 108 -0.71 11.57 1.88
C GLY A 108 -0.12 10.48 0.97
N ARG A 109 -0.96 9.56 0.49
CA ARG A 109 -0.49 8.50 -0.44
C ARG A 109 0.19 9.18 -1.63
N PRO A 110 1.42 8.79 -2.01
CA PRO A 110 2.04 9.35 -3.20
C PRO A 110 1.12 9.12 -4.40
N ALA A 111 0.82 10.19 -5.11
CA ALA A 111 -0.11 10.21 -6.24
C ALA A 111 0.47 9.40 -7.43
N GLY A 112 0.46 8.08 -7.33
CA GLY A 112 0.57 7.20 -8.48
C GLY A 112 -0.79 7.11 -9.13
N ALA A 113 -1.00 7.80 -10.26
CA ALA A 113 -2.23 7.68 -11.03
C ALA A 113 -2.49 6.18 -11.33
N ALA A 114 -3.65 5.67 -10.93
CA ALA A 114 -4.06 4.30 -11.21
C ALA A 114 -4.38 4.18 -12.71
N GLY A 115 -3.55 3.42 -13.43
CA GLY A 115 -3.79 3.08 -14.83
C GLY A 115 -4.83 1.96 -14.98
N PRO A 116 -5.08 1.49 -16.23
CA PRO A 116 -5.92 0.32 -16.49
C PRO A 116 -5.53 -0.87 -15.61
N GLU A 117 -6.51 -1.63 -15.13
CA GLU A 117 -6.32 -2.74 -14.16
C GLU A 117 -5.68 -2.32 -12.83
N GLY A 118 -5.84 -1.05 -12.43
CA GLY A 118 -5.35 -0.51 -11.17
C GLY A 118 -3.83 -0.40 -11.09
N ARG A 119 -3.14 -0.42 -12.24
CA ARG A 119 -1.68 -0.42 -12.31
C ARG A 119 -1.08 0.87 -11.77
N ILE A 120 -0.04 0.74 -10.95
CA ILE A 120 0.76 1.84 -10.44
C ILE A 120 1.82 2.23 -11.48
N ALA A 121 1.93 3.53 -11.75
CA ALA A 121 2.99 4.09 -12.58
C ALA A 121 4.30 4.29 -11.76
N PHE A 122 5.05 3.21 -11.51
CA PHE A 122 6.27 3.25 -10.68
C PHE A 122 7.35 4.22 -11.17
N ALA A 123 7.36 4.57 -12.47
CA ALA A 123 8.26 5.59 -13.02
C ALA A 123 8.16 6.94 -12.28
N ALA A 124 6.97 7.32 -11.82
CA ALA A 124 6.79 8.54 -11.04
C ALA A 124 7.53 8.48 -9.68
N PHE A 125 7.60 7.30 -9.06
CA PHE A 125 8.32 7.12 -7.79
C PHE A 125 9.83 7.25 -7.99
N TYR A 126 10.37 6.68 -9.07
CA TYR A 126 11.78 6.85 -9.42
C TYR A 126 12.12 8.30 -9.77
N GLY A 127 11.23 9.03 -10.44
CA GLY A 127 11.38 10.46 -10.70
C GLY A 127 11.43 11.29 -9.41
N ALA A 128 10.52 11.02 -8.47
CA ALA A 128 10.52 11.66 -7.15
C ALA A 128 11.80 11.32 -6.36
N ALA A 129 12.21 10.05 -6.34
CA ALA A 129 13.45 9.62 -5.69
C ALA A 129 14.68 10.35 -6.26
N ALA A 130 14.77 10.47 -7.59
CA ALA A 130 15.86 11.19 -8.25
C ALA A 130 15.90 12.68 -7.83
N ALA A 131 14.74 13.34 -7.73
CA ALA A 131 14.66 14.74 -7.28
C ALA A 131 15.10 14.93 -5.82
N MET A 132 14.92 13.90 -4.98
CA MET A 132 15.35 13.87 -3.58
C MET A 132 16.79 13.38 -3.39
N GLY A 133 17.48 12.94 -4.45
CA GLY A 133 18.82 12.34 -4.35
C GLY A 133 18.82 10.93 -3.74
N LEU A 134 17.67 10.25 -3.77
CA LEU A 134 17.44 8.94 -3.16
C LEU A 134 17.87 7.82 -4.13
N PRO A 135 18.79 6.91 -3.73
CA PRO A 135 19.18 5.78 -4.57
C PRO A 135 17.99 4.89 -4.94
N ALA A 136 17.97 4.37 -6.17
CA ALA A 136 16.88 3.50 -6.63
C ALA A 136 16.75 2.23 -5.78
N ALA A 137 17.86 1.69 -5.27
CA ALA A 137 17.84 0.54 -4.37
C ALA A 137 17.11 0.85 -3.06
N ASP A 138 17.35 2.04 -2.49
CA ASP A 138 16.73 2.47 -1.24
C ASP A 138 15.23 2.69 -1.45
N LEU A 139 14.84 3.36 -2.53
CA LEU A 139 13.42 3.50 -2.91
C LEU A 139 12.74 2.14 -3.01
N ARG A 140 13.35 1.18 -3.71
CA ARG A 140 12.77 -0.16 -3.89
C ARG A 140 12.59 -0.89 -2.57
N ALA A 141 13.44 -0.63 -1.58
CA ALA A 141 13.39 -1.22 -0.26
C ALA A 141 12.39 -0.54 0.68
N MET A 142 11.86 0.65 0.34
CA MET A 142 10.87 1.37 1.13
C MET A 142 9.45 0.80 0.97
N SER A 143 8.62 0.98 2.00
CA SER A 143 7.17 0.92 1.84
C SER A 143 6.65 2.17 1.12
N LEU A 144 5.41 2.11 0.60
CA LEU A 144 4.74 3.31 0.07
C LEU A 144 4.66 4.44 1.10
N TRP A 145 4.51 4.09 2.38
CA TRP A 145 4.41 5.03 3.51
C TRP A 145 5.74 5.67 3.87
N GLN A 146 6.82 4.90 3.82
CA GLN A 146 8.16 5.47 3.98
C GLN A 146 8.45 6.47 2.85
N LEU A 147 8.14 6.13 1.60
CA LEU A 147 8.27 7.09 0.50
C LEU A 147 7.41 8.35 0.71
N ALA A 148 6.15 8.18 1.15
CA ALA A 148 5.26 9.30 1.45
C ALA A 148 5.89 10.25 2.47
N ALA A 149 6.46 9.72 3.56
CA ALA A 149 7.12 10.51 4.59
C ALA A 149 8.35 11.26 4.07
N TYR A 150 9.12 10.64 3.17
CA TYR A 150 10.24 11.31 2.50
C TYR A 150 9.78 12.47 1.62
N ILE A 151 8.70 12.29 0.86
CA ILE A 151 8.14 13.34 -0.01
C ILE A 151 7.60 14.50 0.84
N ASP A 152 6.86 14.19 1.92
CA ASP A 152 6.34 15.20 2.85
C ASP A 152 7.46 16.02 3.48
N GLY A 153 8.49 15.35 4.01
CA GLY A 153 9.67 16.00 4.57
C GLY A 153 10.43 16.85 3.54
N PHE A 154 10.55 16.38 2.30
CA PHE A 154 11.19 17.12 1.22
C PHE A 154 10.40 18.37 0.82
N ASN A 155 9.07 18.28 0.75
CA ASN A 155 8.21 19.40 0.41
C ASN A 155 8.27 20.49 1.49
N ARG A 156 8.11 20.14 2.77
CA ARG A 156 8.22 21.09 3.89
C ARG A 156 9.58 21.79 3.96
N ALA A 157 10.65 21.08 3.60
CA ALA A 157 11.99 21.68 3.57
C ALA A 157 12.18 22.71 2.46
N ARG A 158 11.41 22.63 1.36
CA ARG A 158 11.51 23.54 0.21
C ARG A 158 10.53 24.70 0.29
N ASP A 159 9.37 24.48 0.87
CA ASP A 159 8.34 25.48 1.07
C ASP A 159 7.73 25.32 2.46
N PRO A 160 8.31 25.97 3.49
CA PRO A 160 7.83 25.87 4.87
C PRO A 160 6.43 26.49 5.08
N ASP A 161 6.03 27.38 4.18
CA ASP A 161 4.74 28.08 4.21
C ASP A 161 3.71 27.40 3.29
N ALA A 162 4.06 26.28 2.66
CA ALA A 162 3.11 25.48 1.90
C ALA A 162 1.95 25.06 2.81
N ALA A 163 0.72 25.38 2.40
CA ALA A 163 -0.47 24.94 3.10
C ALA A 163 -0.45 23.40 3.23
N ASP A 164 -0.71 22.90 4.44
CA ASP A 164 -0.89 21.47 4.66
C ASP A 164 -2.02 20.95 3.77
N ALA A 165 -2.00 19.64 3.49
CA ALA A 165 -3.13 19.01 2.81
C ALA A 165 -4.43 19.27 3.60
N PRO A 166 -5.54 19.61 2.94
CA PRO A 166 -6.79 19.86 3.62
C PRO A 166 -7.19 18.65 4.46
N THR A 167 -7.66 18.90 5.67
CA THR A 167 -8.26 17.89 6.54
C THR A 167 -9.48 17.27 5.87
N PRO A 168 -9.94 16.07 6.27
CA PRO A 168 -11.16 15.48 5.72
C PRO A 168 -12.39 16.42 5.85
N ALA A 169 -12.45 17.21 6.92
CA ALA A 169 -13.51 18.21 7.10
C ALA A 169 -13.41 19.36 6.08
N GLU A 170 -12.19 19.85 5.81
CA GLU A 170 -11.96 20.87 4.79
C GLU A 170 -12.17 20.33 3.37
N GLU A 171 -11.79 19.08 3.10
CA GLU A 171 -12.11 18.39 1.85
C GLU A 171 -13.62 18.24 1.67
N ASP A 172 -14.34 17.77 2.70
CA ASP A 172 -15.80 17.62 2.66
C ASP A 172 -16.50 18.97 2.49
N ALA A 173 -16.04 20.01 3.16
CA ALA A 173 -16.52 21.38 3.00
C ALA A 173 -16.26 21.93 1.58
N LEU A 174 -15.06 21.70 1.04
CA LEU A 174 -14.71 22.06 -0.33
C LEU A 174 -15.60 21.30 -1.34
N TRP A 175 -15.86 20.02 -1.11
CA TRP A 175 -16.74 19.20 -1.94
C TRP A 175 -18.21 19.59 -1.81
N ALA A 176 -18.66 20.02 -0.64
CA ALA A 176 -20.00 20.55 -0.43
C ALA A 176 -20.19 21.87 -1.19
N TRP A 177 -19.20 22.77 -1.09
CA TRP A 177 -19.15 24.02 -1.83
C TRP A 177 -19.14 23.81 -3.35
N LEU A 178 -18.31 22.91 -3.88
CA LEU A 178 -18.27 22.56 -5.31
C LEU A 178 -19.59 21.97 -5.83
N ARG A 179 -20.36 21.29 -4.97
CA ARG A 179 -21.68 20.74 -5.30
C ARG A 179 -22.82 21.73 -5.06
N GLY A 180 -22.53 22.96 -4.62
CA GLY A 180 -23.52 23.99 -4.34
C GLY A 180 -24.43 23.69 -3.15
N LEU A 181 -23.97 22.85 -2.20
CA LEU A 181 -24.69 22.61 -0.95
C LEU A 181 -24.48 23.80 0.00
N PRO A 182 -25.52 24.22 0.74
CA PRO A 182 -25.41 25.34 1.69
C PRO A 182 -24.52 24.97 2.90
N ASP A 183 -23.85 25.97 3.48
CA ASP A 183 -22.84 25.86 4.56
C ASP A 183 -23.37 25.22 5.86
N ASP A 184 -24.69 25.13 6.03
CA ASP A 184 -25.38 24.61 7.21
C ASP A 184 -25.43 23.08 7.29
N ALA A 185 -24.86 22.37 6.31
CA ALA A 185 -24.76 20.91 6.28
C ALA A 185 -23.45 20.35 6.92
N LEU A 186 -22.54 21.21 7.39
CA LEU A 186 -21.28 20.79 8.01
C LEU A 186 -21.49 20.50 9.52
N PRO A 187 -20.95 19.39 10.05
CA PRO A 187 -21.05 19.11 11.48
C PRO A 187 -20.26 20.14 12.29
N ASP A 188 -20.96 20.76 13.24
CA ASP A 188 -20.46 21.76 14.19
C ASP A 188 -19.22 21.22 14.94
N ASP A 189 -18.08 21.89 14.80
CA ASP A 189 -16.86 21.54 15.51
C ASP A 189 -16.99 22.00 16.97
N GLY A 190 -17.63 21.15 17.77
CA GLY A 190 -17.73 21.35 19.21
C GLY A 190 -16.35 21.54 19.85
N SER A 191 -15.91 22.80 19.94
CA SER A 191 -14.68 23.22 20.60
C SER A 191 -15.05 23.66 22.03
N PRO A 192 -14.46 23.07 23.09
CA PRO A 192 -14.83 23.41 24.46
C PRO A 192 -14.19 24.74 24.90
N ALA A 193 -14.97 25.52 25.65
CA ALA A 193 -14.52 26.71 26.39
C ALA A 193 -13.70 26.35 27.63
#